data_AF-A0A1E3NXT0-F1
#
_entry.id   AF-A0A1E3NXT0-F1
#
_cell.length_a   1.000
_cell.length_b   1.000
_cell.length_c   1.000
_cell.angle_alpha   90.00
_cell.angle_beta   90.00
_cell.angle_gamma   90.00
#
_symmetry.space_group_name_H-M   'P 1'
#
loop_
_entity.id
_entity.type
_entity.pdbx_description
1 polymer ?
#
loop_
_entity_poly.entity_id
_entity_poly.type
_entity_poly.pdbx_seq_one_letter_code
_entity_poly.pdbx_strand_id
1 'polypeptide(L)'
;MTTQTFSYSNDCDLEVHCSPFGISGLYIKLANSDSVGIGSTMGRLTGHTSGKLHYNKNEDLVNSKFKLFGVLEDEDILRIDFIKILNPKGDYSDDAGSNDGSTSATPKNDQEEQLPSENPGDAGYEIPDLVFRGKVPAGRPDAVEPFIGIFTFEKAPK
;
A
#
# COMPACT_ATOMS: atom_id res chain seq x y z
N MET A 1 -5.10 -5.32 20.74
CA MET A 1 -4.31 -5.50 19.50
C MET A 1 -4.84 -6.72 18.78
N THR A 2 -5.47 -6.53 17.63
CA THR A 2 -5.94 -7.62 16.77
C THR A 2 -4.72 -8.15 16.02
N THR A 3 -4.18 -9.28 16.47
CA THR A 3 -3.05 -9.93 15.78
C THR A 3 -3.59 -10.66 14.56
N GLN A 4 -3.13 -10.28 13.37
CA GLN A 4 -3.44 -10.98 12.14
C GLN A 4 -2.36 -12.04 11.85
N THR A 5 -2.81 -13.25 11.52
CA THR A 5 -1.93 -14.33 11.08
C THR A 5 -1.91 -14.39 9.56
N PHE A 6 -0.72 -14.55 8.98
CA PHE A 6 -0.53 -14.73 7.54
C PHE A 6 -0.22 -16.19 7.22
N SER A 7 -0.85 -16.70 6.17
CA SER A 7 -0.72 -18.10 5.74
C SER A 7 0.41 -18.31 4.74
N TYR A 8 0.80 -17.26 4.02
CA TYR A 8 1.80 -17.30 2.95
C TYR A 8 2.85 -16.21 3.15
N SER A 9 4.04 -16.46 2.59
CA SER A 9 5.12 -15.49 2.55
C SER A 9 6.05 -15.73 1.37
N ASN A 10 6.35 -14.67 0.63
CA ASN A 10 7.32 -14.69 -0.45
C ASN A 10 8.50 -13.77 -0.12
N ASP A 11 9.71 -14.20 -0.50
CA ASP A 11 10.84 -13.28 -0.58
C ASP A 11 10.56 -12.23 -1.65
N CYS A 12 11.03 -11.01 -1.42
CA CYS A 12 10.84 -9.91 -2.35
C CYS A 12 11.93 -8.85 -2.21
N ASP A 13 12.14 -8.12 -3.30
CA ASP A 13 13.00 -6.95 -3.35
C ASP A 13 12.13 -5.69 -3.41
N LEU A 14 12.48 -4.71 -2.58
CA LEU A 14 11.83 -3.42 -2.44
C LEU A 14 12.80 -2.32 -2.86
N GLU A 15 12.39 -1.48 -3.81
CA GLU A 15 13.11 -0.29 -4.22
C GLU A 15 12.26 0.96 -3.93
N VAL A 16 12.88 1.95 -3.30
CA VAL A 16 12.27 3.25 -3.02
C VAL A 16 13.11 4.35 -3.66
N HIS A 17 12.47 5.23 -4.41
CA HIS A 17 13.14 6.34 -5.09
C HIS A 17 12.47 7.67 -4.69
N CYS A 18 13.06 8.39 -3.73
CA CYS A 18 12.58 9.71 -3.35
C CYS A 18 12.93 10.76 -4.41
N SER A 19 11.91 11.48 -4.87
CA SER A 19 12.09 12.66 -5.70
C SER A 19 12.49 13.89 -4.87
N PRO A 20 13.05 14.94 -5.49
CA PRO A 20 13.32 16.21 -4.82
C PRO A 20 12.07 16.90 -4.24
N PHE A 21 10.86 16.50 -4.67
CA PHE A 21 9.60 17.08 -4.22
C PHE A 21 8.95 16.33 -3.04
N GLY A 22 9.65 15.33 -2.48
CA GLY A 22 9.14 14.57 -1.33
C GLY A 22 8.08 13.53 -1.68
N ILE A 23 7.92 13.20 -2.97
CA ILE A 23 7.14 12.06 -3.44
C ILE A 23 8.12 10.98 -3.89
N SER A 24 7.90 9.75 -3.44
CA SER A 24 8.78 8.61 -3.69
C SER A 24 8.06 7.55 -4.50
N GLY A 25 8.71 7.03 -5.54
CA GLY A 25 8.27 5.82 -6.23
C GLY A 25 8.61 4.59 -5.39
N LEU A 26 7.70 3.63 -5.31
CA LEU A 26 7.87 2.36 -4.62
C LEU A 26 7.72 1.20 -5.61
N TYR A 27 8.66 0.27 -5.61
CA TYR A 27 8.65 -0.89 -6.49
C TYR A 27 8.92 -2.15 -5.68
N ILE A 28 8.07 -3.18 -5.84
CA ILE A 28 8.26 -4.48 -5.21
C ILE A 28 8.29 -5.57 -6.27
N LYS A 29 9.30 -6.43 -6.22
CA LYS A 29 9.37 -7.63 -7.04
C LYS A 29 9.29 -8.87 -6.16
N LEU A 30 8.28 -9.70 -6.40
CA LEU A 30 8.11 -10.95 -5.67
C LEU A 30 8.97 -12.06 -6.28
N ALA A 31 9.70 -12.79 -5.44
CA ALA A 31 10.43 -13.97 -5.88
C ALA A 31 9.45 -15.07 -6.30
N ASN A 32 9.80 -15.80 -7.37
CA ASN A 32 9.03 -16.93 -7.90
C ASN A 32 7.57 -16.59 -8.27
N SER A 33 7.30 -15.33 -8.61
CA SER A 33 5.98 -14.85 -9.01
C SER A 33 6.14 -13.96 -10.24
N ASP A 34 5.11 -13.94 -11.08
CA ASP A 34 4.97 -12.98 -12.17
C ASP A 34 4.28 -11.69 -11.71
N SER A 35 4.05 -11.49 -10.41
CA SER A 35 3.50 -10.27 -9.85
C SER A 35 4.59 -9.24 -9.55
N VAL A 36 4.33 -7.99 -9.94
CA VAL A 36 5.14 -6.82 -9.60
C VAL A 36 4.25 -5.78 -8.94
N GLY A 37 4.80 -5.12 -7.94
CA GLY A 37 4.13 -4.06 -7.21
C GLY A 37 4.71 -2.70 -7.57
N ILE A 38 3.85 -1.71 -7.81
CA ILE A 38 4.26 -0.33 -8.08
C ILE A 38 3.37 0.61 -7.26
N GLY A 39 3.97 1.63 -6.67
CA GLY A 39 3.23 2.63 -5.93
C GLY A 39 3.99 3.93 -5.75
N SER A 40 3.39 4.80 -4.95
CA SER A 40 3.97 6.07 -4.56
C SER A 40 3.70 6.35 -3.09
N THR A 41 4.64 7.03 -2.44
CA THR A 41 4.55 7.40 -1.02
C THR A 41 5.15 8.78 -0.76
N MET A 42 4.77 9.43 0.33
CA MET A 42 5.42 10.66 0.81
C MET A 42 6.68 10.40 1.67
N GLY A 43 7.08 9.13 1.84
CA GLY A 43 8.23 8.76 2.67
C GLY A 43 9.56 9.25 2.08
N ARG A 44 10.40 9.88 2.90
CA ARG A 44 11.74 10.36 2.54
C ARG A 44 12.80 9.27 2.61
N LEU A 45 12.51 8.13 2.00
CA LEU A 45 13.38 6.97 1.95
C LEU A 45 13.83 6.75 0.50
N THR A 46 15.12 6.50 0.30
CA THR A 46 15.66 6.05 -0.97
C THR A 46 16.56 4.86 -0.74
N GLY A 47 16.45 3.85 -1.60
CA GLY A 47 17.36 2.72 -1.61
C GLY A 47 16.66 1.42 -1.95
N HIS A 48 17.45 0.35 -1.89
CA HIS A 48 17.04 -1.02 -2.16
C HIS A 48 17.13 -1.84 -0.87
N THR A 49 16.18 -2.74 -0.66
CA THR A 49 16.23 -3.74 0.41
C THR A 49 15.49 -5.00 0.02
N SER A 50 15.89 -6.13 0.59
CA SER A 50 15.18 -7.40 0.44
C SER A 50 14.43 -7.72 1.74
N GLY A 51 13.29 -8.37 1.60
CA GLY A 51 12.43 -8.74 2.72
C GLY A 51 11.42 -9.80 2.36
N LYS A 52 10.40 -9.94 3.20
CA LYS A 52 9.30 -10.87 3.00
C LYS A 52 7.98 -10.11 2.90
N LEU A 53 7.19 -10.46 1.90
CA LEU A 53 5.79 -10.06 1.83
C LEU A 53 4.93 -11.19 2.41
N HIS A 54 4.17 -10.87 3.45
CA HIS A 54 3.24 -11.77 4.12
C HIS A 54 1.81 -11.48 3.65
N TYR A 55 1.05 -12.53 3.34
CA TYR A 55 -0.28 -12.39 2.76
C TYR A 55 -1.14 -13.64 2.99
N ASN A 56 -2.45 -13.52 2.74
CA ASN A 56 -3.42 -14.61 2.93
C ASN A 56 -4.09 -15.07 1.63
N LYS A 57 -4.11 -14.25 0.57
CA LYS A 57 -4.75 -14.61 -0.72
C LYS A 57 -3.84 -14.22 -1.87
N ASN A 58 -3.56 -15.14 -2.79
CA ASN A 58 -2.75 -14.84 -3.99
C ASN A 58 -3.44 -13.82 -4.92
N GLU A 59 -4.77 -13.75 -4.88
CA GLU A 59 -5.58 -12.78 -5.63
C GLU A 59 -5.24 -11.33 -5.27
N ASP A 60 -4.71 -11.09 -4.06
CA ASP A 60 -4.31 -9.77 -3.59
C ASP A 60 -3.01 -9.28 -4.27
N LEU A 61 -2.30 -10.19 -4.96
CA LEU A 61 -1.06 -9.90 -5.67
C LEU A 61 -1.28 -9.63 -7.16
N VAL A 62 -2.53 -9.43 -7.59
CA VAL A 62 -2.90 -9.12 -8.98
C VAL A 62 -4.07 -8.14 -9.01
N ASN A 63 -3.96 -7.08 -9.81
CA ASN A 63 -4.99 -6.06 -10.05
C ASN A 63 -5.64 -5.51 -8.77
N SER A 64 -4.85 -5.43 -7.69
CA SER A 64 -5.31 -5.03 -6.37
C SER A 64 -4.65 -3.73 -5.97
N LYS A 65 -5.46 -2.78 -5.47
CA LYS A 65 -5.02 -1.46 -5.02
C LYS A 65 -5.03 -1.38 -3.51
N PHE A 66 -4.00 -0.78 -2.95
CA PHE A 66 -3.80 -0.67 -1.51
C PHE A 66 -3.48 0.77 -1.15
N LYS A 67 -3.96 1.22 0.01
CA LYS A 67 -3.26 2.25 0.76
C LYS A 67 -2.14 1.57 1.52
N LEU A 68 -0.97 2.18 1.55
CA LEU A 68 0.16 1.68 2.31
C LEU A 68 0.42 2.58 3.52
N PHE A 69 0.90 1.97 4.59
CA PHE A 69 1.40 2.65 5.76
C PHE A 69 2.76 2.04 6.16
N GLY A 70 3.81 2.85 6.11
CA GLY A 70 5.17 2.44 6.44
C GLY A 70 5.61 2.93 7.81
N VAL A 71 6.22 2.06 8.60
CA VAL A 71 6.85 2.37 9.89
C VAL A 71 8.18 1.66 10.04
N LEU A 72 9.04 2.25 10.87
CA LEU A 72 10.22 1.58 11.37
C LEU A 72 9.88 0.89 12.69
N GLU A 73 10.09 -0.42 12.74
CA GLU A 73 10.05 -1.22 13.96
C GLU A 73 11.44 -1.27 14.61
N ASP A 74 11.54 -1.94 15.77
CA ASP A 74 12.82 -2.20 16.42
C ASP A 74 13.81 -2.92 15.49
N GLU A 75 15.12 -2.80 15.79
CA GLU A 75 16.20 -3.45 15.04
C GLU A 75 16.29 -3.06 13.55
N ASP A 76 15.90 -1.84 13.21
CA ASP A 76 16.00 -1.31 11.85
C ASP A 76 15.17 -2.07 10.81
N ILE A 77 14.04 -2.63 11.24
CA ILE A 77 13.09 -3.31 10.37
C ILE A 77 12.09 -2.30 9.81
N LEU A 78 12.08 -2.16 8.49
CA LEU A 78 11.03 -1.46 7.78
C LEU A 78 9.83 -2.40 7.62
N ARG A 79 8.70 -1.97 8.17
CA ARG A 79 7.41 -2.60 7.98
C ARG A 79 6.52 -1.72 7.10
N ILE A 80 5.88 -2.32 6.11
CA ILE A 80 4.87 -1.65 5.28
C ILE A 80 3.59 -2.48 5.34
N ASP A 81 2.54 -1.88 5.86
CA ASP A 81 1.19 -2.44 5.93
C ASP A 81 0.43 -2.02 4.68
N PHE A 82 -0.17 -2.98 3.97
CA PHE A 82 -0.97 -2.74 2.78
C PHE A 82 -2.43 -3.04 3.11
N ILE A 83 -3.28 -2.02 3.09
CA ILE A 83 -4.71 -2.15 3.37
C ILE A 83 -5.46 -1.96 2.06
N LYS A 84 -6.26 -2.96 1.68
CA LYS A 84 -6.93 -2.98 0.38
C LYS A 84 -7.93 -1.84 0.30
N ILE A 85 -7.85 -1.08 -0.78
CA ILE A 85 -8.89 -0.12 -1.11
C ILE A 85 -10.01 -0.95 -1.72
N LEU A 86 -11.08 -1.16 -0.97
CA LEU A 86 -12.29 -1.79 -1.51
C LEU A 86 -12.76 -0.91 -2.67
N ASN A 87 -12.67 -1.41 -3.90
CA ASN A 87 -13.39 -0.79 -5.00
C ASN A 87 -14.88 -0.91 -4.65
N PRO A 88 -15.61 0.18 -4.37
CA PRO A 88 -17.05 0.10 -4.38
C PRO A 88 -17.42 -0.41 -5.76
N LYS A 89 -18.11 -1.55 -5.85
CA LYS A 89 -18.60 -2.08 -7.11
C LYS A 89 -19.36 -0.97 -7.86
N GLY A 90 -18.73 -0.45 -8.88
CA GLY A 90 -19.28 0.37 -9.94
C GLY A 90 -18.38 0.11 -11.12
N ASP A 91 -18.89 -0.63 -12.10
CA ASP A 91 -18.21 -0.93 -13.36
C ASP A 91 -17.62 0.35 -13.95
N TYR A 92 -16.29 0.50 -13.88
CA TYR A 92 -15.59 1.32 -14.87
C TYR A 92 -15.41 0.44 -16.10
N SER A 93 -16.50 0.28 -16.85
CA SER A 93 -16.37 0.10 -18.29
C SER A 93 -15.71 1.37 -18.82
N ASP A 94 -14.50 1.22 -19.36
CA ASP A 94 -13.93 2.20 -20.29
C ASP A 94 -14.90 2.35 -21.46
N ASP A 95 -15.83 3.29 -21.38
CA ASP A 95 -16.57 3.76 -22.54
C ASP A 95 -16.49 5.28 -22.60
N ALA A 96 -15.83 5.72 -23.67
CA ALA A 96 -15.58 7.10 -23.97
C ALA A 96 -16.89 7.77 -24.40
N GLY A 97 -17.33 8.74 -23.61
CA GLY A 97 -18.15 9.86 -24.07
C GLY A 97 -19.65 9.61 -24.14
N SER A 98 -20.40 10.29 -23.27
CA SER A 98 -21.51 11.16 -23.67
C SER A 98 -21.96 12.00 -22.49
N ASN A 99 -22.00 13.32 -22.72
CA ASN A 99 -22.44 14.35 -21.82
C ASN A 99 -23.97 14.46 -21.91
N ASP A 100 -24.70 14.18 -20.83
CA ASP A 100 -26.06 14.74 -20.68
C ASP A 100 -26.41 14.93 -19.20
N GLY A 101 -26.88 16.14 -18.89
CA GLY A 101 -27.14 16.60 -17.54
C GLY A 101 -28.52 16.16 -17.06
N SER A 102 -28.58 15.57 -15.87
CA SER A 102 -29.81 15.57 -15.09
C SER A 102 -29.51 15.41 -13.61
N THR A 103 -29.84 16.45 -12.86
CA THR A 103 -29.81 16.56 -11.41
C THR A 103 -30.76 15.58 -10.74
N SER A 104 -30.25 14.75 -9.82
CA SER A 104 -31.06 14.15 -8.77
C SER A 104 -30.31 14.21 -7.43
N ALA A 105 -30.89 14.99 -6.51
CA ALA A 105 -30.39 15.22 -5.18
C ALA A 105 -30.43 13.93 -4.36
N THR A 106 -29.29 13.54 -3.80
CA THR A 106 -29.18 12.47 -2.80
C THR A 106 -28.82 13.13 -1.46
N PRO A 107 -29.51 12.81 -0.35
CA PRO A 107 -29.41 13.56 0.90
C PRO A 107 -28.04 13.40 1.58
N LYS A 108 -27.49 14.52 2.05
CA LYS A 108 -26.27 14.58 2.88
C LYS A 108 -26.54 13.89 4.21
N ASN A 109 -25.84 12.79 4.46
CA ASN A 109 -25.71 12.22 5.79
C ASN A 109 -24.38 12.72 6.36
N ASP A 110 -24.46 13.75 7.19
CA ASP A 110 -23.31 14.33 7.90
C ASP A 110 -22.94 13.42 9.09
N GLN A 111 -22.55 12.17 8.82
CA GLN A 111 -21.75 11.41 9.77
C GLN A 111 -20.30 11.82 9.51
N GLU A 112 -19.67 12.45 10.50
CA GLU A 112 -18.22 12.63 10.52
C GLU A 112 -17.60 11.24 10.32
N GLU A 113 -17.14 10.98 9.09
CA GLU A 113 -16.36 9.81 8.74
C GLU A 113 -15.09 9.91 9.57
N GLN A 114 -15.06 9.24 10.73
CA GLN A 114 -13.91 9.19 11.59
C GLN A 114 -12.79 8.56 10.75
N LEU A 115 -11.86 9.40 10.29
CA LEU A 115 -10.76 8.94 9.47
C LEU A 115 -10.06 7.81 10.25
N PRO A 116 -9.91 6.62 9.65
CA PRO A 116 -9.25 5.51 10.31
C PRO A 116 -7.87 6.00 10.79
N SER A 117 -7.56 5.71 12.05
CA SER A 117 -6.33 6.18 12.68
C SER A 117 -5.11 5.79 11.85
N GLU A 118 -4.16 6.70 11.69
CA GLU A 118 -3.07 6.50 10.76
C GLU A 118 -1.99 5.54 11.29
N ASN A 119 -1.79 5.42 12.61
CA ASN A 119 -0.72 4.60 13.16
C ASN A 119 -1.16 3.17 13.58
N PRO A 120 -0.37 2.14 13.25
CA PRO A 120 -0.56 0.77 13.72
C PRO A 120 -0.64 0.73 15.24
N GLY A 121 -1.78 0.23 15.74
CA GLY A 121 -2.04 0.11 17.18
C GLY A 121 -2.99 1.16 17.74
N ASP A 122 -3.31 2.22 16.98
CA ASP A 122 -4.33 3.19 17.36
C ASP A 122 -5.74 2.59 17.29
N ALA A 123 -6.66 3.15 18.08
CA ALA A 123 -8.06 2.76 18.05
C ALA A 123 -8.69 3.17 16.71
N GLY A 124 -9.07 2.18 15.89
CA GLY A 124 -9.59 2.41 14.54
C GLY A 124 -8.60 2.09 13.43
N TYR A 125 -7.40 1.59 13.74
CA TYR A 125 -6.43 1.18 12.72
C TYR A 125 -6.95 -0.03 11.97
N GLU A 126 -6.97 0.07 10.64
CA GLU A 126 -7.41 -1.01 9.78
C GLU A 126 -6.41 -2.17 9.75
N ILE A 127 -6.93 -3.39 9.79
CA ILE A 127 -6.09 -4.59 9.72
C ILE A 127 -5.55 -4.71 8.30
N PRO A 128 -4.22 -4.81 8.10
CA PRO A 128 -3.64 -4.93 6.76
C PRO A 128 -4.09 -6.19 6.03
N ASP A 129 -4.10 -6.19 4.71
CA ASP A 129 -4.28 -7.40 3.90
C ASP A 129 -2.94 -8.07 3.60
N LEU A 130 -1.88 -7.26 3.45
CA LEU A 130 -0.50 -7.68 3.21
C LEU A 130 0.44 -6.91 4.13
N VAL A 131 1.57 -7.52 4.49
CA VAL A 131 2.62 -6.86 5.27
C VAL A 131 3.99 -7.18 4.67
N PHE A 132 4.73 -6.16 4.27
CA PHE A 132 6.15 -6.29 3.96
C PHE A 132 6.95 -6.10 5.25
N ARG A 133 7.95 -6.96 5.48
CA ARG A 133 8.99 -6.74 6.49
C ARG A 133 10.35 -7.02 5.89
N GLY A 134 11.26 -6.06 6.01
CA GLY A 134 12.64 -6.18 5.56
C GLY A 134 13.53 -5.22 6.32
N LYS A 135 14.84 -5.31 6.13
CA LYS A 135 15.73 -4.29 6.68
C LYS A 135 15.41 -2.96 6.02
N VAL A 136 15.50 -1.88 6.77
CA VAL A 136 15.44 -0.55 6.17
C VAL A 136 16.61 -0.34 5.18
N PRO A 137 16.40 0.29 4.02
CA PRO A 137 17.48 0.61 3.08
C PRO A 137 18.61 1.44 3.71
N ALA A 138 19.84 1.17 3.26
CA ALA A 138 21.02 1.94 3.66
C ALA A 138 20.98 3.37 3.07
N GLY A 139 21.61 4.33 3.76
CA GLY A 139 21.67 5.73 3.30
C GLY A 139 20.42 6.55 3.62
N ARG A 140 19.53 6.03 4.46
CA ARG A 140 18.36 6.74 5.01
C ARG A 140 18.77 7.89 5.94
N PRO A 141 17.89 8.89 6.15
CA PRO A 141 18.02 9.84 7.25
C PRO A 141 18.01 9.14 8.62
N ASP A 142 18.60 9.78 9.64
CA ASP A 142 18.67 9.23 11.01
C ASP A 142 17.28 8.88 11.59
N ALA A 143 16.26 9.64 11.20
CA ALA A 143 14.86 9.36 11.51
C ALA A 143 14.09 9.10 10.21
N VAL A 144 13.44 7.94 10.13
CA VAL A 144 12.44 7.63 9.10
C VAL A 144 11.07 7.86 9.73
N GLU A 145 10.39 8.93 9.30
CA GLU A 145 9.01 9.21 9.73
C GLU A 145 8.04 8.19 9.13
N PRO A 146 6.94 7.86 9.82
CA PRO A 146 5.87 7.08 9.23
C PRO A 146 5.37 7.71 7.94
N PHE A 147 5.00 6.89 6.97
CA PHE A 147 4.58 7.38 5.67
C PHE A 147 3.37 6.66 5.12
N ILE A 148 2.56 7.39 4.36
CA ILE A 148 1.42 6.87 3.63
C ILE A 148 1.68 6.84 2.12
N GLY A 149 0.90 6.04 1.41
CA GLY A 149 0.98 5.99 -0.04
C GLY A 149 -0.12 5.15 -0.66
N ILE A 150 -0.04 5.01 -1.98
CA ILE A 150 -0.89 4.13 -2.77
C ILE A 150 -0.02 3.11 -3.47
N PHE A 151 -0.47 1.86 -3.52
CA PHE A 151 0.24 0.75 -4.13
C PHE A 151 -0.70 -0.08 -5.00
N THR A 152 -0.17 -0.68 -6.05
CA THR A 152 -0.92 -1.62 -6.90
C THR A 152 -0.02 -2.80 -7.28
N PHE A 153 -0.57 -4.00 -7.20
CA PHE A 153 0.07 -5.18 -7.78
C PHE A 153 -0.48 -5.43 -9.18
N GLU A 154 0.43 -5.65 -10.12
CA GLU A 154 0.17 -5.93 -11.52
C GLU A 154 0.88 -7.21 -11.95
N LYS A 155 0.38 -7.83 -13.01
CA LYS A 155 1.08 -8.93 -13.64
C LYS A 155 2.22 -8.39 -14.51
N ALA A 156 3.44 -8.87 -14.30
CA ALA A 156 4.57 -8.54 -15.13
C ALA A 156 4.27 -8.87 -16.61
N PRO A 157 4.61 -7.96 -17.54
CA PRO A 157 4.49 -8.26 -18.96
C PRO A 157 5.34 -9.49 -19.31
N LYS A 158 4.76 -10.41 -20.09
CA LYS A 158 5.42 -11.62 -20.60
C LYS A 158 6.48 -11.30 -21.64
#